data_AF-A0A067D6X7-F1
#
_entry.id   AF-A0A067D6X7-F1
#
_cell.length_a   1.000
_cell.length_b   1.000
_cell.length_c   1.000
_cell.angle_alpha   90.00
_cell.angle_beta   90.00
_cell.angle_gamma   90.00
#
_symmetry.space_group_name_H-M   'P 1'
#
loop_
_entity.id
_entity.type
_entity.pdbx_description
1 polymer ?
#
loop_
_entity_poly.entity_id
_entity_poly.type
_entity_poly.pdbx_seq_one_letter_code
_entity_poly.pdbx_strand_id
1 'polypeptide(L)'
;MSLEIQANERIFLSFYFLVDHNEDINAVTFDNAPENLQMTSNEIKKDIVSCAAVETTNIIIKEMGDILFSILIDESCDIFTKEQMAVVLRYVDKNGYVVEHFIGIEHVTSTTSISLKEALDKLFSRHGLSMSRLHRQGYDEASNM
;
A
#
# COMPACT_ATOMS: atom_id res chain seq x y z
N MET A 1 10.83 12.00 7.79
CA MET A 1 9.91 10.95 8.26
C MET A 1 9.66 10.05 7.06
N SER A 2 9.85 8.73 7.16
CA SER A 2 9.66 7.83 6.00
C SER A 2 8.17 7.75 5.63
N LEU A 3 7.88 7.61 4.33
CA LEU A 3 6.52 7.49 3.81
C LEU A 3 5.77 6.31 4.45
N GLU A 4 6.49 5.22 4.73
CA GLU A 4 5.94 4.00 5.34
C GLU A 4 5.42 4.24 6.77
N ILE A 5 6.16 5.01 7.58
CA ILE A 5 5.72 5.33 8.96
C ILE A 5 4.40 6.11 8.90
N GLN A 6 4.31 7.10 8.03
CA GLN A 6 3.12 7.94 7.91
C GLN A 6 1.90 7.16 7.37
N ALA A 7 2.11 6.24 6.42
CA ALA A 7 1.05 5.37 5.90
C ALA A 7 0.53 4.39 6.98
N ASN A 8 1.45 3.76 7.73
CA ASN A 8 1.10 2.82 8.79
C ASN A 8 0.33 3.49 9.94
N GLU A 9 0.71 4.70 10.33
CA GLU A 9 -0.03 5.46 11.35
C GLU A 9 -1.47 5.74 10.93
N ARG A 10 -1.69 6.10 9.65
CA ARG A 10 -3.04 6.36 9.12
C ARG A 10 -3.92 5.10 9.08
N ILE A 11 -3.37 3.97 8.62
CA ILE A 11 -4.10 2.70 8.60
C ILE A 11 -4.44 2.27 10.03
N PHE A 12 -3.51 2.41 10.97
CA PHE A 12 -3.75 2.04 12.37
C PHE A 12 -4.80 2.92 13.05
N LEU A 13 -4.83 4.22 12.76
CA LEU A 13 -5.91 5.12 13.20
C LEU A 13 -7.27 4.71 12.62
N SER A 14 -7.33 4.27 11.36
CA SER A 14 -8.57 3.78 10.75
C SER A 14 -9.07 2.48 11.40
N PHE A 15 -8.15 1.63 11.87
CA PHE A 15 -8.51 0.43 12.63
C PHE A 15 -9.11 0.78 14.00
N TYR A 16 -8.53 1.72 14.75
CA TYR A 16 -9.15 2.22 15.98
C TYR A 16 -10.55 2.80 15.74
N PHE A 17 -10.72 3.57 14.66
CA PHE A 17 -12.04 4.06 14.29
C PHE A 17 -13.03 2.92 14.05
N LEU A 18 -12.63 1.85 13.34
CA LEU A 18 -13.48 0.68 13.14
C LEU A 18 -13.86 -0.02 14.45
N VAL A 19 -12.91 -0.14 15.38
CA VAL A 19 -13.18 -0.74 16.69
C VAL A 19 -14.16 0.12 17.49
N ASP A 20 -13.97 1.44 17.52
CA ASP A 20 -14.86 2.35 18.26
C ASP A 20 -16.29 2.36 17.72
N HIS A 21 -16.50 2.02 16.44
CA HIS A 21 -17.79 2.09 15.76
C HIS A 21 -18.43 0.71 15.50
N ASN A 22 -17.84 -0.37 15.98
CA ASN A 22 -18.38 -1.72 15.84
C ASN A 22 -18.35 -2.45 17.18
N GLU A 23 -19.52 -2.56 17.83
CA GLU A 23 -19.67 -3.19 19.14
C GLU A 23 -19.16 -4.64 19.18
N ASP A 24 -19.35 -5.41 18.10
CA ASP A 24 -18.89 -6.81 18.03
C ASP A 24 -17.36 -6.90 18.00
N ILE A 25 -16.70 -5.99 17.28
CA ILE A 25 -15.22 -5.93 17.22
C ILE A 25 -14.68 -5.36 18.54
N ASN A 26 -15.31 -4.30 19.07
CA ASN A 26 -14.93 -3.67 20.33
C ASN A 26 -14.96 -4.67 21.49
N ALA A 27 -15.99 -5.52 21.55
CA ALA A 27 -16.13 -6.51 22.61
C ALA A 27 -15.00 -7.55 22.66
N VAL A 28 -14.22 -7.72 21.58
CA VAL A 28 -13.19 -8.77 21.46
C VAL A 28 -11.78 -8.23 21.18
N THR A 29 -11.57 -6.91 21.22
CA THR A 29 -10.28 -6.26 20.91
C THR A 29 -9.86 -5.28 22.02
N PHE A 30 -8.56 -4.93 22.04
CA PHE A 30 -7.98 -4.01 23.03
C PHE A 30 -8.37 -4.33 24.48
N ASP A 31 -8.81 -3.34 25.24
CA ASP A 31 -9.08 -3.44 26.68
C ASP A 31 -10.21 -4.42 27.03
N ASN A 32 -11.04 -4.81 26.05
CA ASN A 32 -12.13 -5.77 26.23
C ASN A 32 -11.71 -7.22 25.96
N ALA A 33 -10.52 -7.44 25.36
CA ALA A 33 -10.00 -8.78 25.10
C ALA A 33 -9.28 -9.37 26.32
N PRO A 34 -9.36 -10.70 26.55
CA PRO A 34 -8.69 -11.33 27.69
C PRO A 34 -7.17 -11.25 27.57
N GLU A 35 -6.51 -10.61 28.56
CA GLU A 35 -5.06 -10.35 28.72
C GLU A 35 -4.16 -10.54 27.48
N ASN A 36 -3.87 -11.79 27.10
CA ASN A 36 -2.94 -12.09 26.01
C ASN A 36 -3.51 -11.80 24.60
N LEU A 37 -4.78 -11.44 24.48
CA LEU A 37 -5.50 -11.18 23.22
C LEU A 37 -5.78 -9.70 22.95
N GLN A 38 -5.20 -8.78 23.74
CA GLN A 38 -5.44 -7.33 23.60
C GLN A 38 -4.97 -6.71 22.28
N MET A 39 -4.24 -7.45 21.43
CA MET A 39 -3.73 -6.97 20.13
C MET A 39 -2.87 -5.68 20.25
N THR A 40 -2.32 -5.43 21.44
CA THR A 40 -1.57 -4.21 21.78
C THR A 40 -0.08 -4.31 21.46
N SER A 41 0.44 -5.51 21.20
CA SER A 41 1.85 -5.73 20.88
C SER A 41 2.22 -5.12 19.52
N ASN A 42 3.47 -4.69 19.38
CA ASN A 42 3.94 -4.05 18.14
C ASN A 42 3.89 -5.00 16.93
N GLU A 43 4.10 -6.30 17.16
CA GLU A 43 4.03 -7.33 16.11
C GLU A 43 2.59 -7.48 15.61
N ILE A 44 1.63 -7.65 16.52
CA ILE A 44 0.21 -7.79 16.14
C ILE A 44 -0.30 -6.55 15.40
N LYS A 45 0.10 -5.34 15.84
CA LYS A 45 -0.27 -4.10 15.14
C LYS A 45 0.25 -4.07 13.71
N LYS A 46 1.50 -4.49 13.47
CA LYS A 46 2.07 -4.57 12.13
C LYS A 46 1.34 -5.60 11.27
N ASP A 47 0.99 -6.74 11.83
CA ASP A 47 0.25 -7.79 11.11
C ASP A 47 -1.15 -7.30 10.72
N ILE A 48 -1.88 -6.63 11.62
CA ILE A 48 -3.20 -6.06 11.33
C ILE A 48 -3.10 -5.01 10.22
N VAL A 49 -2.14 -4.08 10.32
CA VAL A 49 -1.92 -3.04 9.30
C VAL A 49 -1.56 -3.68 7.95
N SER A 50 -0.70 -4.69 7.95
CA SER A 50 -0.31 -5.43 6.75
C SER A 50 -1.50 -6.13 6.11
N CYS A 51 -2.30 -6.86 6.89
CA CYS A 51 -3.50 -7.53 6.41
C CYS A 51 -4.52 -6.53 5.84
N ALA A 52 -4.77 -5.42 6.53
CA ALA A 52 -5.67 -4.38 6.06
C ALA A 52 -5.19 -3.73 4.76
N ALA A 53 -3.89 -3.45 4.65
CA ALA A 53 -3.30 -2.92 3.42
C ALA A 53 -3.45 -3.90 2.25
N VAL A 54 -3.14 -5.18 2.45
CA VAL A 54 -3.28 -6.22 1.42
C VAL A 54 -4.73 -6.35 0.96
N GLU A 55 -5.69 -6.44 1.89
CA GLU A 55 -7.10 -6.60 1.54
C GLU A 55 -7.66 -5.36 0.83
N THR A 56 -7.28 -4.16 1.28
CA THR A 56 -7.66 -2.91 0.63
C THR A 56 -7.14 -2.87 -0.82
N THR A 57 -5.87 -3.22 -1.04
CA THR A 57 -5.31 -3.28 -2.39
C THR A 57 -5.99 -4.34 -3.26
N ASN A 58 -6.35 -5.50 -2.70
CA ASN A 58 -7.09 -6.53 -3.42
C ASN A 58 -8.48 -6.05 -3.88
N ILE A 59 -9.20 -5.33 -3.02
CA ILE A 59 -10.49 -4.73 -3.36
C ILE A 59 -10.32 -3.71 -4.50
N ILE A 60 -9.33 -2.81 -4.38
CA ILE A 60 -9.03 -1.81 -5.41
C ILE A 60 -8.76 -2.48 -6.77
N ILE A 61 -7.94 -3.53 -6.80
CA ILE A 61 -7.59 -4.25 -8.02
C ILE A 61 -8.80 -4.99 -8.60
N LYS A 62 -9.65 -5.56 -7.74
CA LYS A 62 -10.89 -6.20 -8.16
C LYS A 62 -11.90 -5.21 -8.73
N GLU A 63 -12.00 -4.01 -8.14
CA GLU A 63 -12.87 -2.93 -8.63
C GLU A 63 -12.38 -2.36 -9.97
N MET A 64 -11.07 -2.19 -10.11
CA MET A 64 -10.43 -1.84 -11.39
C MET A 64 -10.73 -2.92 -12.44
N GLY A 65 -10.65 -4.20 -12.05
CA GLY A 65 -10.84 -5.33 -12.93
C GLY A 65 -9.79 -5.35 -14.04
N ASP A 66 -10.21 -5.63 -15.27
CA ASP A 66 -9.30 -5.76 -16.39
C ASP A 66 -9.00 -4.44 -17.09
N ILE A 67 -9.41 -3.25 -16.64
CA ILE A 67 -9.17 -2.02 -17.42
C ILE A 67 -7.67 -1.69 -17.61
N LEU A 68 -7.37 -0.89 -18.63
CA LEU A 68 -6.03 -0.35 -18.79
C LEU A 68 -5.75 0.68 -17.69
N PHE A 69 -4.53 0.66 -17.17
CA PHE A 69 -4.13 1.57 -16.09
C PHE A 69 -2.73 2.14 -16.34
N SER A 70 -2.40 3.17 -15.57
CA SER A 70 -1.06 3.75 -15.49
C SER A 70 -0.57 3.68 -14.06
N ILE A 71 0.74 3.75 -13.89
CA ILE A 71 1.38 3.86 -12.57
C ILE A 71 2.10 5.20 -12.45
N LEU A 72 2.07 5.75 -11.25
CA LEU A 72 2.93 6.83 -10.82
C LEU A 72 3.86 6.27 -9.76
N ILE A 73 5.15 6.53 -9.94
CA ILE A 73 6.22 6.08 -9.06
C ILE A 73 6.92 7.32 -8.54
N ASP A 74 6.96 7.43 -7.22
CA ASP A 74 7.68 8.49 -6.51
C ASP A 74 8.84 7.86 -5.75
N GLU A 75 10.05 8.36 -6.00
CA GLU A 75 11.28 7.85 -5.42
C GLU A 75 11.66 8.70 -4.20
N SER A 76 11.98 8.05 -3.09
CA SER A 76 12.39 8.76 -1.88
C SER A 76 13.52 8.02 -1.18
N CYS A 77 14.40 8.77 -0.54
CA CYS A 77 15.47 8.22 0.29
C CYS A 77 15.14 8.45 1.76
N ASP A 78 15.16 7.40 2.58
CA ASP A 78 15.01 7.55 4.02
C ASP A 78 16.28 8.11 4.68
N ILE A 79 16.15 8.58 5.93
CA ILE A 79 17.24 9.20 6.71
C ILE A 79 18.42 8.22 6.93
N PHE A 80 18.18 6.91 6.75
CA PHE A 80 19.16 5.83 6.89
C PHE A 80 19.69 5.32 5.54
N THR A 81 19.55 6.12 4.47
CA THR A 81 20.00 5.81 3.10
C THR A 81 19.34 4.57 2.47
N LYS A 82 18.16 4.16 2.96
CA LYS A 82 17.35 3.17 2.26
C LYS A 82 16.45 3.88 1.27
N GLU A 83 16.56 3.46 0.03
CA GLU A 83 15.73 3.98 -1.04
C GLU A 83 14.40 3.24 -1.06
N GLN A 84 13.33 4.00 -1.27
CA GLN A 84 11.96 3.54 -1.26
C GLN A 84 11.26 4.14 -2.47
N MET A 85 10.34 3.38 -3.05
CA MET A 85 9.44 3.88 -4.09
C MET A 85 7.99 3.76 -3.64
N ALA A 86 7.25 4.87 -3.68
CA ALA A 86 5.81 4.86 -3.51
C ALA A 86 5.14 4.63 -4.86
N VAL A 87 4.16 3.72 -4.90
CA VAL A 87 3.46 3.34 -6.13
C VAL A 87 1.98 3.68 -6.03
N VAL A 88 1.49 4.39 -7.04
CA VAL A 88 0.09 4.78 -7.19
C VAL A 88 -0.45 4.24 -8.52
N LEU A 89 -1.57 3.52 -8.47
CA LEU A 89 -2.37 3.18 -9.65
C LEU A 89 -3.21 4.38 -10.05
N ARG A 90 -3.26 4.68 -11.35
CA ARG A 90 -4.16 5.67 -11.94
C ARG A 90 -4.91 5.05 -13.12
N TYR A 91 -6.23 5.06 -13.07
CA TYR A 91 -7.11 4.55 -14.13
C TYR A 91 -8.37 5.41 -14.29
N VAL A 92 -9.18 5.12 -15.31
CA VAL A 92 -10.48 5.79 -15.52
C VAL A 92 -11.60 4.81 -15.16
N ASP A 93 -12.47 5.19 -14.23
CA ASP A 93 -13.58 4.34 -13.80
C ASP A 93 -14.69 4.24 -14.86
N LYS A 94 -15.69 3.38 -14.57
CA LYS A 94 -16.87 3.20 -15.43
C LYS A 94 -17.70 4.47 -15.66
N ASN A 95 -17.54 5.49 -14.82
CA ASN A 95 -18.25 6.76 -14.92
C ASN A 95 -17.42 7.81 -15.67
N GLY A 96 -16.19 7.49 -16.07
CA GLY A 96 -15.29 8.40 -16.76
C GLY A 96 -14.44 9.28 -15.85
N TYR A 97 -14.41 9.01 -14.54
CA TYR A 97 -13.58 9.76 -13.60
C TYR A 97 -12.18 9.17 -13.51
N VAL A 98 -11.18 10.04 -13.38
CA VAL A 98 -9.82 9.62 -13.05
C VAL A 98 -9.78 9.21 -11.58
N VAL A 99 -9.36 7.97 -11.34
CA VAL A 99 -9.22 7.38 -10.01
C VAL A 99 -7.76 7.09 -9.75
N GLU A 100 -7.30 7.45 -8.56
CA GLU A 100 -5.94 7.25 -8.09
C GLU A 100 -5.95 6.49 -6.77
N HIS A 101 -5.20 5.39 -6.72
CA HIS A 101 -5.06 4.57 -5.53
C HIS A 101 -3.60 4.30 -5.23
N PHE A 102 -3.18 4.72 -4.04
CA PHE A 102 -1.91 4.29 -3.48
C PHE A 102 -1.97 2.78 -3.18
N ILE A 103 -1.03 2.00 -3.73
CA ILE A 103 -1.02 0.54 -3.60
C ILE A 103 0.12 0.01 -2.71
N GLY A 104 1.10 0.86 -2.39
CA GLY A 104 2.15 0.50 -1.45
C GLY A 104 3.45 1.28 -1.64
N ILE A 105 4.37 1.02 -0.71
CA ILE A 105 5.77 1.43 -0.78
C ILE A 105 6.62 0.17 -0.92
N GLU A 106 7.55 0.19 -1.87
CA GLU A 106 8.56 -0.85 -2.03
C GLU A 106 9.92 -0.34 -1.57
N HIS A 107 10.62 -1.15 -0.79
CA HIS A 107 12.02 -0.92 -0.46
C HIS A 107 12.87 -1.38 -1.64
N VAL A 108 13.73 -0.49 -2.12
CA VAL A 108 14.65 -0.78 -3.24
C VAL A 108 16.09 -0.71 -2.76
N THR A 109 16.95 -1.54 -3.36
CA THR A 109 18.37 -1.56 -3.02
C THR A 109 19.15 -0.42 -3.67
N SER A 110 18.63 0.08 -4.79
CA SER A 110 19.13 1.27 -5.48
C SER A 110 17.99 1.98 -6.23
N THR A 111 18.11 3.28 -6.53
CA THR A 111 17.24 4.08 -7.41
C THR A 111 17.57 3.86 -8.89
N THR A 112 18.40 2.87 -9.22
CA THR A 112 18.66 2.51 -10.62
C THR A 112 17.40 1.92 -11.27
N SER A 113 17.19 2.18 -12.57
CA SER A 113 16.06 1.60 -13.34
C SER A 113 15.92 0.08 -13.20
N ILE A 114 17.03 -0.65 -13.06
CA ILE A 114 17.01 -2.11 -12.88
C ILE A 114 16.36 -2.46 -11.53
N SER A 115 16.81 -1.85 -10.44
CA SER A 115 16.25 -2.11 -9.10
C SER A 115 14.79 -1.68 -8.99
N LEU A 116 14.42 -0.54 -9.57
CA LEU A 116 13.03 -0.06 -9.59
C LEU A 116 12.12 -1.03 -10.36
N LYS A 117 12.58 -1.51 -11.53
CA LYS A 117 11.84 -2.49 -12.31
C LYS A 117 11.65 -3.80 -11.55
N GLU A 118 12.70 -4.33 -10.92
CA GLU A 118 12.61 -5.56 -10.13
C GLU A 118 11.62 -5.43 -8.96
N ALA A 119 11.60 -4.27 -8.31
CA ALA A 119 10.62 -3.98 -7.25
C ALA A 119 9.20 -3.89 -7.79
N LEU A 120 9.02 -3.26 -8.95
CA LEU A 120 7.74 -3.18 -9.63
C LEU A 120 7.22 -4.57 -10.05
N ASP A 121 8.08 -5.41 -10.63
CA ASP A 121 7.74 -6.79 -11.03
C ASP A 121 7.32 -7.63 -9.81
N LYS A 122 8.00 -7.46 -8.67
CA LYS A 122 7.61 -8.11 -7.39
C LYS A 122 6.26 -7.62 -6.89
N LEU A 123 6.02 -6.31 -6.91
CA LEU A 123 4.74 -5.73 -6.51
C LEU A 123 3.60 -6.27 -7.39
N PHE A 124 3.79 -6.27 -8.71
CA PHE A 124 2.79 -6.78 -9.66
C PHE A 124 2.49 -8.25 -9.41
N SER A 125 3.52 -9.06 -9.18
CA SER A 125 3.38 -10.48 -8.84
C SER A 125 2.62 -10.70 -7.54
N ARG A 126 2.90 -9.89 -6.50
CA ARG A 126 2.24 -9.99 -5.19
C ARG A 126 0.74 -9.70 -5.26
N HIS A 127 0.35 -8.79 -6.13
CA HIS A 127 -1.04 -8.33 -6.25
C HIS A 127 -1.78 -8.87 -7.49
N GLY A 128 -1.15 -9.76 -8.27
CA GLY A 128 -1.76 -10.35 -9.46
C GLY A 128 -2.00 -9.36 -10.61
N LEU A 129 -1.27 -8.24 -10.65
CA LEU A 129 -1.38 -7.25 -11.70
C LEU A 129 -0.67 -7.73 -12.98
N SER A 130 -1.31 -7.48 -14.13
CA SER A 130 -0.73 -7.86 -15.42
C SER A 130 -0.02 -6.68 -16.07
N MET A 131 1.27 -6.87 -16.39
CA MET A 131 2.07 -5.90 -17.15
C MET A 131 1.47 -5.62 -18.54
N SER A 132 0.69 -6.57 -19.10
CA SER A 132 0.01 -6.38 -20.39
C SER A 132 -1.09 -5.31 -20.37
N ARG A 133 -1.60 -4.95 -19.18
CA ARG A 133 -2.63 -3.92 -19.00
C ARG A 133 -2.03 -2.56 -18.61
N LEU A 134 -0.73 -2.51 -18.33
CA LEU A 134 -0.03 -1.27 -18.01
C LEU A 134 0.19 -0.44 -19.28
N HIS A 135 -0.43 0.74 -19.32
CA HIS A 135 -0.39 1.62 -20.48
C HIS A 135 0.69 2.70 -20.39
N ARG A 136 0.95 3.22 -19.17
CA ARG A 136 1.90 4.30 -18.94
C ARG A 136 2.54 4.20 -17.56
N GLN A 137 3.79 4.64 -17.48
CA GLN A 137 4.55 4.79 -16.24
C GLN A 137 5.00 6.25 -16.13
N GLY A 138 4.81 6.86 -14.96
CA GLY A 138 5.30 8.20 -14.64
C GLY A 138 6.23 8.13 -13.43
N TYR A 139 7.41 8.73 -13.54
CA TYR A 139 8.44 8.75 -12.51
C TYR A 139 8.76 10.21 -12.16
N ASP A 140 8.93 10.53 -10.88
CA ASP A 140 9.23 11.90 -10.42
C ASP A 140 10.69 12.31 -10.74
N GLU A 141 11.63 11.37 -10.63
CA GLU A 141 13.05 11.60 -10.96
C GLU A 141 13.42 10.99 -12.32
N ALA A 142 13.36 11.80 -13.37
CA ALA A 142 13.65 11.37 -14.75
C ALA A 142 15.13 11.00 -15.02
N SER A 143 16.04 11.07 -14.03
CA SER A 143 17.48 10.84 -14.26
C SER A 143 17.87 9.37 -14.35
N ASN A 144 17.08 8.47 -13.78
CA ASN A 144 17.47 7.07 -13.61
C ASN A 144 16.67 6.07 -14.48
N MET A 145 15.74 6.58 -15.30
CA MET A 145 14.93 5.80 -16.26
C MET A 145 15.54 5.76 -17.67
#